data_AF-A0A5P2C7N2-F1
#
_entry.id   AF-A0A5P2C7N2-F1
#
_cell.length_a   1.000
_cell.length_b   1.000
_cell.length_c   1.000
_cell.angle_alpha   90.00
_cell.angle_beta   90.00
_cell.angle_gamma   90.00
#
_symmetry.space_group_name_H-M   'P 1'
#
loop_
_entity.id
_entity.type
_entity.pdbx_description
1 polymer ?
#
loop_
_entity_poly.entity_id
_entity_poly.type
_entity_poly.pdbx_seq_one_letter_code
_entity_poly.pdbx_strand_id
1 'polypeptide(L)'
;MFAVGLYAWKLLGSIATEPDQVNAHLGSAMPLMMIWVLFPLYGQGAEPKNSPLERLSGRIWRAVVSRTVANVAGVYFAGVALYTMVFPKRASLLVTVTVTLGISVVVAVHKTWGRLRRLTTQMYVNVQTLKRDLNLIHGSETERTGEKQDAARRSWDVVRLDLRTSVDTGYGFGTPVLPMETIDELNEKLEKAITALEDDKEAAMEVLEDLGKIQRACTSWIDSVA
;
A
#
# COMPACT_ATOMS: atom_id res chain seq x y z
N MET A 1 -5.71 -7.71 -13.44
CA MET A 1 -4.63 -7.31 -14.36
C MET A 1 -4.85 -7.87 -15.77
N PHE A 2 -5.03 -9.19 -15.93
CA PHE A 2 -5.28 -9.84 -17.22
C PHE A 2 -6.48 -9.28 -18.00
N ALA A 3 -7.63 -9.05 -17.35
CA ALA A 3 -8.80 -8.47 -18.00
C ALA A 3 -8.59 -7.03 -18.51
N VAL A 4 -7.87 -6.19 -17.75
CA VAL A 4 -7.52 -4.81 -18.16
C VAL A 4 -6.55 -4.83 -19.34
N GLY A 5 -5.55 -5.71 -19.30
CA GLY A 5 -4.62 -5.91 -20.42
C GLY A 5 -5.32 -6.42 -21.69
N LEU A 6 -6.21 -7.42 -21.56
CA LEU A 6 -7.00 -7.93 -22.68
C LEU A 6 -7.94 -6.86 -23.27
N TYR A 7 -8.59 -6.08 -22.41
CA TYR A 7 -9.45 -4.98 -22.86
C TYR A 7 -8.66 -3.93 -23.62
N ALA A 8 -7.53 -3.47 -23.05
CA ALA A 8 -6.65 -2.51 -23.71
C ALA A 8 -6.08 -3.05 -25.03
N TRP A 9 -5.72 -4.34 -25.09
CA TRP A 9 -5.24 -4.98 -26.32
C TRP A 9 -6.32 -5.03 -27.40
N LYS A 10 -7.55 -5.42 -27.05
CA LYS A 10 -8.70 -5.40 -27.98
C LYS A 10 -8.99 -3.99 -28.49
N LEU A 11 -8.92 -2.99 -27.60
CA LEU A 11 -9.13 -1.59 -27.96
C LEU A 11 -8.05 -1.10 -28.93
N LEU A 12 -6.76 -1.41 -28.67
CA LEU A 12 -5.67 -1.09 -29.59
C LEU A 12 -5.84 -1.77 -30.96
N GLY A 13 -6.30 -3.03 -30.99
CA GLY A 13 -6.62 -3.74 -32.22
C GLY A 13 -7.73 -3.04 -33.02
N SER A 14 -8.82 -2.64 -32.35
CA SER A 14 -9.93 -1.91 -32.97
C SER A 14 -9.52 -0.54 -33.51
N ILE A 15 -8.65 0.16 -32.80
CA ILE A 15 -8.07 1.44 -33.25
C ILE A 15 -7.23 1.26 -34.52
N ALA A 16 -6.44 0.18 -34.59
CA ALA A 16 -5.62 -0.11 -35.76
C ALA A 16 -6.47 -0.46 -37.00
N THR A 17 -7.65 -1.05 -36.80
CA THR A 17 -8.57 -1.42 -37.90
C THR A 17 -9.46 -0.28 -38.37
N GLU A 18 -9.85 0.65 -37.48
CA GLU A 18 -10.79 1.74 -37.76
C GLU A 18 -10.26 3.09 -37.27
N PRO A 19 -9.17 3.62 -37.86
CA PRO A 19 -8.42 4.77 -37.31
C PRO A 19 -9.16 6.11 -37.36
N ASP A 20 -10.21 6.22 -38.16
CA ASP A 20 -11.03 7.41 -38.38
C ASP A 20 -12.06 7.67 -37.26
N GLN A 21 -12.37 6.67 -36.42
CA GLN A 21 -13.35 6.79 -35.34
C GLN A 21 -12.79 7.33 -34.01
N VAL A 22 -12.03 8.42 -34.08
CA VAL A 22 -11.31 9.04 -32.95
C VAL A 22 -12.19 9.24 -31.70
N ASN A 23 -13.40 9.76 -31.86
CA ASN A 23 -14.32 10.02 -30.75
C ASN A 23 -14.86 8.73 -30.10
N ALA A 24 -15.10 7.68 -30.90
CA ALA A 24 -15.56 6.39 -30.39
C ALA A 24 -14.46 5.66 -29.61
N HIS A 25 -13.21 5.77 -30.08
CA HIS A 25 -12.03 5.21 -29.42
C HIS A 25 -11.71 5.90 -28.10
N LEU A 26 -11.83 7.23 -28.05
CA LEU A 26 -11.72 7.99 -26.79
C LEU A 26 -12.83 7.64 -25.81
N GLY A 27 -14.07 7.54 -26.28
CA GLY A 27 -15.20 7.07 -25.46
C GLY A 27 -14.94 5.67 -24.88
N SER A 28 -14.37 4.78 -25.68
CA SER A 28 -13.98 3.42 -25.26
C SER A 28 -12.74 3.39 -24.37
N ALA A 29 -11.94 4.46 -24.31
CA ALA A 29 -10.81 4.58 -23.39
C ALA A 29 -11.22 5.10 -22.01
N MET A 30 -12.37 5.78 -21.88
CA MET A 30 -12.86 6.34 -20.62
C MET A 30 -12.93 5.33 -19.46
N PRO A 31 -13.35 4.06 -19.66
CA PRO A 31 -13.29 3.05 -18.60
C PRO A 31 -11.87 2.84 -18.03
N LEU A 32 -10.82 2.94 -18.85
CA LEU A 32 -9.43 2.82 -18.38
C LEU A 32 -9.04 4.00 -17.48
N MET A 33 -9.46 5.21 -17.83
CA MET A 33 -9.30 6.40 -16.98
C MET A 33 -10.05 6.24 -15.66
N MET A 34 -11.29 5.74 -15.71
CA MET A 34 -12.10 5.49 -14.50
C MET A 34 -11.46 4.42 -13.62
N ILE A 35 -10.91 3.35 -14.19
CA ILE A 35 -10.16 2.34 -13.44
C ILE A 35 -8.90 2.96 -12.82
N TRP A 36 -8.18 3.82 -13.53
CA TRP A 36 -6.99 4.49 -12.98
C TRP A 36 -7.31 5.34 -11.74
N VAL A 37 -8.43 6.06 -11.75
CA VAL A 37 -8.83 6.96 -10.65
C VAL A 37 -9.55 6.21 -9.52
N LEU A 38 -10.53 5.37 -9.85
CA LEU A 38 -11.50 4.85 -8.87
C LEU A 38 -11.14 3.47 -8.33
N PHE A 39 -10.40 2.65 -9.07
CA PHE A 39 -10.12 1.28 -8.65
C PHE A 39 -9.37 1.17 -7.32
N PRO A 40 -8.38 2.04 -7.03
CA PRO A 40 -7.73 2.05 -5.71
C PRO A 40 -8.67 2.46 -4.57
N LEU A 41 -9.70 3.28 -4.85
CA LEU A 41 -10.69 3.71 -3.85
C LEU A 41 -11.74 2.63 -3.59
N TYR A 42 -12.19 1.95 -4.64
CA TYR A 42 -13.16 0.86 -4.53
C TYR A 42 -12.63 -0.32 -3.72
N GLY A 43 -11.34 -0.65 -3.89
CA GLY A 43 -10.68 -1.69 -3.09
C GLY A 43 -10.69 -1.41 -1.58
N GLN A 44 -10.80 -0.15 -1.17
CA GLN A 44 -10.92 0.26 0.23
C GLN A 44 -12.36 0.15 0.73
N GLY A 45 -13.33 0.61 -0.06
CA GLY A 45 -14.75 0.61 0.32
C GLY A 45 -15.37 -0.79 0.41
N ALA A 46 -14.85 -1.76 -0.35
CA ALA A 46 -15.30 -3.15 -0.32
C ALA A 46 -14.69 -3.96 0.85
N GLU A 47 -13.95 -3.34 1.76
CA GLU A 47 -13.30 -4.05 2.84
C GLU A 47 -14.29 -4.40 3.96
N PRO A 48 -14.38 -5.69 4.37
CA PRO A 48 -15.23 -6.04 5.49
C PRO A 48 -14.60 -5.52 6.79
N LYS A 49 -15.39 -4.80 7.60
CA LYS A 49 -14.94 -4.13 8.82
C LYS A 49 -14.52 -5.06 9.96
N ASN A 50 -14.84 -6.35 9.86
CA ASN A 50 -14.59 -7.31 10.93
C ASN A 50 -13.11 -7.77 10.92
N SER A 51 -12.43 -7.54 12.04
CA SER A 51 -11.03 -7.91 12.34
C SER A 51 -9.97 -7.41 11.33
N PRO A 52 -9.67 -6.10 11.32
CA PRO A 52 -8.69 -5.50 10.40
C PRO A 52 -7.28 -6.08 10.52
N LEU A 53 -6.86 -6.47 11.73
CA LEU A 53 -5.55 -7.06 12.01
C LEU A 53 -5.39 -8.47 11.43
N GLU A 54 -6.40 -9.33 11.54
CA GLU A 54 -6.37 -10.68 10.98
C GLU A 54 -6.26 -10.67 9.45
N ARG A 55 -6.80 -9.62 8.82
CA ARG A 55 -6.86 -9.49 7.37
C ARG A 55 -5.78 -8.59 6.80
N LEU A 56 -4.84 -8.14 7.63
CA LEU A 56 -3.83 -7.15 7.27
C LEU A 56 -3.01 -7.53 6.03
N SER A 57 -2.55 -8.78 5.94
CA SER A 57 -1.82 -9.26 4.75
C SER A 57 -2.66 -9.14 3.48
N GLY A 58 -3.94 -9.53 3.54
CA GLY A 58 -4.88 -9.40 2.43
C GLY A 58 -5.17 -7.95 2.06
N ARG A 59 -5.22 -7.03 3.04
CA ARG A 59 -5.37 -5.59 2.80
C ARG A 59 -4.21 -5.01 2.02
N ILE A 60 -2.99 -5.24 2.54
CA ILE A 60 -1.74 -4.79 1.94
C ILE A 60 -1.65 -5.32 0.49
N TRP A 61 -1.93 -6.60 0.29
CA TRP A 61 -1.97 -7.22 -1.04
C TRP A 61 -2.97 -6.56 -1.99
N ARG A 62 -4.23 -6.38 -1.56
CA ARG A 62 -5.27 -5.75 -2.40
C ARG A 62 -4.93 -4.30 -2.74
N ALA A 63 -4.37 -3.53 -1.81
CA ALA A 63 -3.95 -2.15 -2.05
C ALA A 63 -2.87 -2.08 -3.15
N VAL A 64 -1.84 -2.94 -3.08
CA VAL A 64 -0.77 -2.96 -4.07
C VAL A 64 -1.24 -3.46 -5.43
N VAL A 65 -2.04 -4.52 -5.45
CA VAL A 65 -2.59 -5.06 -6.70
C VAL A 65 -3.52 -4.05 -7.37
N SER A 66 -4.44 -3.44 -6.61
CA SER A 66 -5.36 -2.44 -7.16
C SER A 66 -4.61 -1.24 -7.72
N ARG A 67 -3.60 -0.74 -7.01
CA ARG A 67 -2.76 0.36 -7.50
C ARG A 67 -1.97 -0.01 -8.74
N THR A 68 -1.44 -1.23 -8.79
CA THR A 68 -0.72 -1.73 -9.98
C THR A 68 -1.65 -1.78 -11.19
N VAL A 69 -2.85 -2.34 -11.03
CA VAL A 69 -3.86 -2.39 -12.08
C VAL A 69 -4.28 -0.99 -12.53
N ALA A 70 -4.48 -0.07 -11.58
CA ALA A 70 -4.83 1.31 -11.86
C ALA A 70 -3.75 2.02 -12.68
N ASN A 71 -2.47 1.93 -12.29
CA ASN A 71 -1.36 2.53 -13.01
C ASN A 71 -1.26 1.99 -14.45
N VAL A 72 -1.42 0.68 -14.63
CA VAL A 72 -1.45 0.06 -15.96
C VAL A 72 -2.61 0.60 -16.79
N ALA A 73 -3.82 0.71 -16.22
CA ALA A 73 -4.97 1.27 -16.92
C ALA A 73 -4.74 2.73 -17.34
N GLY A 74 -4.13 3.55 -16.47
CA GLY A 74 -3.81 4.94 -16.78
C GLY A 74 -2.81 5.09 -17.93
N VAL A 75 -1.79 4.22 -18.00
CA VAL A 75 -0.84 4.22 -19.11
C VAL A 75 -1.49 3.77 -20.42
N TYR A 76 -2.37 2.76 -20.40
CA TYR A 76 -3.12 2.36 -21.59
C TYR A 76 -4.09 3.44 -22.06
N PHE A 77 -4.76 4.12 -21.14
CA PHE A 77 -5.58 5.30 -21.46
C PHE A 77 -4.76 6.38 -22.16
N ALA A 78 -3.60 6.74 -21.61
CA ALA A 78 -2.70 7.71 -22.21
C ALA A 78 -2.23 7.26 -23.62
N GLY A 79 -1.92 5.98 -23.79
CA GLY A 79 -1.57 5.41 -25.10
C GLY A 79 -2.67 5.57 -26.13
N VAL A 80 -3.92 5.23 -25.78
CA VAL A 80 -5.08 5.40 -26.67
C VAL A 80 -5.35 6.87 -26.97
N ALA A 81 -5.28 7.75 -25.98
CA ALA A 81 -5.48 9.18 -26.17
C ALA A 81 -4.41 9.80 -27.09
N LEU A 82 -3.13 9.43 -26.90
CA LEU A 82 -2.05 9.89 -27.78
C LEU A 82 -2.19 9.32 -29.19
N TYR A 83 -2.61 8.05 -29.32
CA TYR A 83 -2.82 7.44 -30.62
C TYR A 83 -3.93 8.12 -31.40
N THR A 84 -5.04 8.45 -30.74
CA THR A 84 -6.20 9.08 -31.37
C THR A 84 -5.97 10.56 -31.67
N MET A 85 -5.28 11.31 -30.79
CA MET A 85 -5.13 12.76 -30.93
C MET A 85 -3.83 13.23 -31.61
N VAL A 86 -2.73 12.48 -31.49
CA VAL A 86 -1.39 12.95 -31.86
C VAL A 86 -0.83 12.23 -33.08
N PHE A 87 -0.87 10.90 -33.13
CA PHE A 87 -0.25 10.14 -34.23
C PHE A 87 -0.83 10.37 -35.63
N PRO A 88 -2.12 10.73 -35.83
CA PRO A 88 -2.61 11.10 -37.15
C PRO A 88 -1.87 12.31 -37.74
N LYS A 89 -1.33 13.19 -36.88
CA LYS A 89 -0.58 14.39 -37.27
C LYS A 89 0.93 14.21 -37.19
N ARG A 90 1.42 13.23 -36.41
CA ARG A 90 2.85 13.04 -36.09
C ARG A 90 3.20 11.56 -35.93
N ALA A 91 3.11 10.79 -37.02
CA ALA A 91 3.42 9.36 -37.01
C ALA A 91 4.87 9.04 -36.58
N SER A 92 5.81 9.96 -36.79
CA SER A 92 7.22 9.80 -36.38
C SER A 92 7.41 9.65 -34.86
N LEU A 93 6.44 10.09 -34.05
CA LEU A 93 6.52 9.98 -32.59
C LEU A 93 6.08 8.62 -32.05
N LEU A 94 5.52 7.74 -32.90
CA LEU A 94 4.91 6.48 -32.47
C LEU A 94 5.88 5.60 -31.67
N VAL A 95 7.09 5.39 -32.20
CA VAL A 95 8.08 4.51 -31.56
C VAL A 95 8.52 5.10 -30.21
N THR A 96 8.89 6.38 -30.18
CA THR A 96 9.37 7.05 -28.95
C THR A 96 8.32 7.06 -27.86
N VAL A 97 7.07 7.39 -28.18
CA VAL A 97 5.96 7.40 -27.22
C VAL A 97 5.67 5.99 -26.72
N THR A 98 5.64 4.99 -27.60
CA THR A 98 5.40 3.59 -27.21
C THR A 98 6.46 3.09 -26.23
N VAL A 99 7.74 3.34 -26.53
CA VAL A 99 8.85 2.99 -25.63
C VAL A 99 8.71 3.72 -24.30
N THR A 100 8.39 5.01 -24.32
CA THR A 100 8.21 5.82 -23.10
C THR A 100 7.08 5.29 -22.22
N LEU A 101 5.93 4.96 -22.81
CA LEU A 101 4.80 4.38 -22.09
C LEU A 101 5.16 2.99 -21.52
N GLY A 102 5.87 2.16 -22.28
CA GLY A 102 6.37 0.86 -21.83
C GLY A 102 7.28 0.98 -20.61
N ILE A 103 8.28 1.88 -20.67
CA ILE A 103 9.16 2.18 -19.53
C ILE A 103 8.35 2.70 -18.34
N SER A 104 7.36 3.56 -18.58
CA SER A 104 6.50 4.13 -17.53
C SER A 104 5.73 3.05 -16.78
N VAL A 105 5.21 2.02 -17.45
CA VAL A 105 4.56 0.87 -16.79
C VAL A 105 5.56 0.16 -15.88
N VAL A 106 6.73 -0.20 -16.41
CA VAL A 106 7.76 -0.95 -15.66
C VAL A 106 8.17 -0.17 -14.41
N VAL A 107 8.45 1.13 -14.56
CA VAL A 107 8.83 2.01 -13.44
C VAL A 107 7.68 2.13 -12.43
N ALA A 108 6.44 2.32 -12.87
CA ALA A 108 5.29 2.45 -11.96
C ALA A 108 5.04 1.16 -11.16
N VAL A 109 5.13 0.00 -11.82
CA VAL A 109 5.05 -1.32 -11.17
C VAL A 109 6.20 -1.46 -10.18
N HIS A 110 7.45 -1.32 -10.63
CA HIS A 110 8.63 -1.49 -9.79
C HIS A 110 8.60 -0.58 -8.56
N LYS A 111 8.21 0.70 -8.72
CA LYS A 111 8.09 1.66 -7.62
C LYS A 111 7.00 1.27 -6.62
N THR A 112 5.85 0.78 -7.09
CA THR A 112 4.74 0.37 -6.20
C THR A 112 5.15 -0.84 -5.35
N TRP A 113 5.78 -1.84 -5.96
CA TRP A 113 6.22 -3.05 -5.26
C TRP A 113 7.46 -2.83 -4.40
N GLY A 114 8.40 -2.00 -4.85
CA GLY A 114 9.55 -1.60 -4.03
C GLY A 114 9.11 -0.83 -2.78
N ARG A 115 8.09 0.01 -2.89
CA ARG A 115 7.50 0.70 -1.73
C ARG A 115 6.86 -0.28 -0.75
N LEU A 116 6.07 -1.23 -1.25
CA LEU A 116 5.48 -2.27 -0.42
C LEU A 116 6.56 -2.94 0.45
N ARG A 117 7.62 -3.44 -0.21
CA ARG A 117 8.70 -4.15 0.48
C ARG A 117 9.38 -3.30 1.54
N ARG A 118 9.72 -2.04 1.20
CA ARG A 118 10.32 -1.09 2.15
C ARG A 118 9.41 -0.85 3.35
N LEU A 119 8.14 -0.57 3.12
CA LEU A 119 7.17 -0.32 4.18
C LEU A 119 7.00 -1.54 5.09
N THR A 120 6.88 -2.75 4.52
CA THR A 120 6.73 -3.98 5.30
C THR A 120 7.99 -4.36 6.06
N THR A 121 9.18 -4.15 5.48
CA THR A 121 10.46 -4.34 6.19
C THR A 121 10.59 -3.36 7.35
N GLN A 122 10.36 -2.07 7.10
CA GLN A 122 10.42 -1.04 8.13
C GLN A 122 9.45 -1.32 9.27
N MET A 123 8.19 -1.62 8.94
CA MET A 123 7.16 -1.96 9.92
C MET A 123 7.51 -3.22 10.71
N TYR A 124 8.06 -4.25 10.06
CA TYR A 124 8.52 -5.47 10.74
C TYR A 124 9.62 -5.16 11.79
N VAL A 125 10.64 -4.39 11.40
CA VAL A 125 11.74 -3.99 12.27
C VAL A 125 11.23 -3.12 13.42
N ASN A 126 10.39 -2.14 13.14
CA ASN A 126 9.86 -1.23 14.16
C ASN A 126 8.95 -1.94 15.16
N VAL A 127 8.12 -2.88 14.70
CA VAL A 127 7.33 -3.74 15.59
C VAL A 127 8.23 -4.64 16.43
N GLN A 128 9.31 -5.19 15.87
CA GLN A 128 10.27 -5.98 16.62
C GLN A 128 10.99 -5.15 17.71
N THR A 129 11.37 -3.91 17.40
CA THR A 129 11.95 -2.97 18.36
C THR A 129 10.95 -2.65 19.48
N LEU A 130 9.70 -2.33 19.14
CA LEU A 130 8.66 -2.08 20.14
C LEU A 130 8.44 -3.28 21.08
N LYS A 131 8.37 -4.50 20.54
CA LYS A 131 8.25 -5.72 21.36
C LYS A 131 9.44 -5.89 22.31
N ARG A 132 10.65 -5.54 21.87
CA ARG A 132 11.84 -5.57 22.72
C ARG A 132 11.76 -4.52 23.83
N ASP A 133 11.34 -3.30 23.51
CA ASP A 133 11.23 -2.23 24.51
C ASP A 133 10.18 -2.54 25.57
N LEU A 134 9.03 -3.10 25.17
CA LEU A 134 8.00 -3.57 26.11
C LEU A 134 8.55 -4.64 27.07
N ASN A 135 9.33 -5.60 26.55
CA ASN A 135 9.95 -6.65 27.38
C ASN A 135 11.00 -6.12 28.37
N LEU A 136 11.55 -4.91 28.16
CA LEU A 136 12.55 -4.32 29.05
C LEU A 136 11.93 -3.60 30.25
N ILE A 137 10.64 -3.24 30.19
CA ILE A 137 9.94 -2.49 31.25
C ILE A 137 9.87 -3.33 32.53
N HIS A 138 9.41 -4.57 32.42
CA HIS A 138 9.27 -5.47 33.56
C HIS A 138 10.65 -5.90 34.11
N GLY A 139 10.81 -5.87 35.43
CA GLY A 139 12.07 -6.24 36.11
C GLY A 139 13.19 -5.20 36.00
N SER A 140 12.84 -3.95 35.64
CA SER A 140 13.77 -2.82 35.67
C SER A 140 13.92 -2.24 37.07
N GLU A 141 15.09 -1.66 37.39
CA GLU A 141 15.25 -0.81 38.57
C GLU A 141 14.25 0.35 38.47
N THR A 142 13.52 0.66 39.55
CA THR A 142 12.41 1.64 39.57
C THR A 142 12.82 3.02 39.03
N GLU A 143 14.08 3.43 39.25
CA GLU A 143 14.63 4.70 38.73
C GLU A 143 14.72 4.74 37.18
N ARG A 144 14.77 3.58 36.52
CA ARG A 144 14.87 3.45 35.05
C ARG A 144 13.55 3.06 34.39
N THR A 145 12.51 2.74 35.16
CA THR A 145 11.23 2.28 34.62
C THR A 145 10.57 3.35 33.75
N GLY A 146 10.61 4.62 34.19
CA GLY A 146 10.10 5.75 33.40
C GLY A 146 10.81 5.90 32.04
N GLU A 147 12.15 5.80 32.01
CA GLU A 147 12.92 5.89 30.76
C GLU A 147 12.58 4.77 29.77
N LYS A 148 12.31 3.56 30.28
CA LYS A 148 11.94 2.40 29.46
C LYS A 148 10.51 2.48 28.94
N GLN A 149 9.57 2.96 29.76
CA GLN A 149 8.21 3.27 29.31
C GLN A 149 8.23 4.32 28.19
N ASP A 150 9.03 5.37 28.34
CA ASP A 150 9.19 6.40 27.30
C ASP A 150 9.86 5.85 26.03
N ALA A 151 10.81 4.92 26.16
CA ALA A 151 11.36 4.21 25.00
C ALA A 151 10.29 3.41 24.25
N ALA A 152 9.44 2.65 24.96
CA ALA A 152 8.35 1.92 24.35
C ALA A 152 7.33 2.84 23.65
N ARG A 153 6.98 3.98 24.27
CA ARG A 153 6.12 5.01 23.65
C ARG A 153 6.71 5.56 22.36
N ARG A 154 8.01 5.93 22.38
CA ARG A 154 8.71 6.39 21.16
C ARG A 154 8.73 5.34 20.07
N SER A 155 8.98 4.07 20.41
CA SER A 155 8.95 2.97 19.45
C SER A 155 7.55 2.75 18.88
N TRP A 156 6.50 2.97 19.67
CA TRP A 156 5.13 2.94 19.18
C TRP A 156 4.80 4.10 18.25
N ASP A 157 5.25 5.32 18.52
CA ASP A 157 5.01 6.45 17.62
C ASP A 157 5.55 6.16 16.20
N VAL A 158 6.69 5.48 16.12
CA VAL A 158 7.27 5.03 14.84
C VAL A 158 6.37 3.97 14.18
N VAL A 159 5.93 2.94 14.92
CA VAL A 159 5.00 1.93 14.39
C VAL A 159 3.68 2.55 13.94
N ARG A 160 3.14 3.50 14.71
CA ARG A 160 1.91 4.24 14.40
C ARG A 160 2.04 5.00 13.09
N LEU A 161 3.19 5.61 12.84
CA LEU A 161 3.48 6.30 11.58
C LEU A 161 3.49 5.33 10.39
N ASP A 162 4.12 4.16 10.54
CA ASP A 162 4.12 3.12 9.51
C ASP A 162 2.70 2.62 9.20
N LEU A 163 1.89 2.38 10.24
CA LEU A 163 0.51 1.93 10.11
C LEU A 163 -0.41 2.95 9.42
N ARG A 164 -0.10 4.25 9.57
CA ARG A 164 -0.80 5.35 8.88
C ARG A 164 -0.33 5.56 7.45
N THR A 165 0.84 5.05 7.09
CA THR A 165 1.41 5.27 5.77
C THR A 165 0.59 4.54 4.72
N SER A 166 0.26 5.23 3.62
CA SER A 166 -0.50 4.63 2.53
C SER A 166 0.34 3.65 1.73
N VAL A 167 -0.11 2.40 1.64
CA VAL A 167 0.60 1.31 0.96
C VAL A 167 0.75 1.59 -0.54
N ASP A 168 -0.26 2.20 -1.15
CA ASP A 168 -0.38 2.39 -2.60
C ASP A 168 0.31 3.67 -3.10
N THR A 169 0.26 4.75 -2.33
CA THR A 169 0.79 6.07 -2.75
C THR A 169 2.10 6.45 -2.06
N GLY A 170 2.34 5.95 -0.84
CA GLY A 170 3.43 6.40 0.03
C GLY A 170 3.25 7.82 0.59
N TYR A 171 2.05 8.39 0.47
CA TYR A 171 1.71 9.71 0.99
C TYR A 171 0.60 9.60 2.06
N GLY A 172 0.24 10.73 2.69
CA GLY A 172 -0.86 10.81 3.64
C GLY A 172 -2.27 10.59 3.04
N PHE A 173 -2.37 10.42 1.72
CA PHE A 173 -3.61 10.07 1.02
C PHE A 173 -3.45 8.71 0.33
N GLY A 174 -4.47 7.86 0.34
CA GLY A 174 -4.40 6.51 -0.23
C GLY A 174 -4.99 5.47 0.72
N THR A 175 -4.57 4.22 0.59
CA THR A 175 -4.97 3.11 1.47
C THR A 175 -3.98 3.00 2.63
N PRO A 176 -4.29 3.45 3.84
CA PRO A 176 -3.44 3.21 4.99
C PRO A 176 -3.35 1.71 5.29
N VAL A 177 -2.23 1.29 5.89
CA VAL A 177 -2.01 -0.11 6.29
C VAL A 177 -3.18 -0.58 7.18
N LEU A 178 -3.54 0.21 8.19
CA LEU A 178 -4.70 -0.01 9.06
C LEU A 178 -5.66 1.20 9.07
N PRO A 179 -6.96 0.99 9.35
CA PRO A 179 -7.89 2.09 9.60
C PRO A 179 -7.47 2.87 10.85
N MET A 180 -7.73 4.18 10.86
CA MET A 180 -7.40 5.05 12.00
C MET A 180 -8.05 4.57 13.30
N GLU A 181 -9.30 4.11 13.23
CA GLU A 181 -10.04 3.55 14.38
C GLU A 181 -9.26 2.39 15.04
N THR A 182 -8.75 1.45 14.24
CA THR A 182 -7.95 0.32 14.74
C THR A 182 -6.60 0.77 15.30
N ILE A 183 -5.98 1.80 14.71
CA ILE A 183 -4.72 2.36 15.21
C ILE A 183 -4.93 3.01 16.58
N ASP A 184 -6.04 3.73 16.76
CA ASP A 184 -6.35 4.40 18.02
C ASP A 184 -6.76 3.37 19.10
N GLU A 185 -7.47 2.30 18.75
CA GLU A 185 -7.72 1.16 19.65
C GLU A 185 -6.40 0.50 20.12
N LEU A 186 -5.46 0.25 19.19
CA LEU A 186 -4.15 -0.30 19.53
C LEU A 186 -3.35 0.65 20.43
N ASN A 187 -3.43 1.96 20.18
CA ASN A 187 -2.78 2.97 21.00
C ASN A 187 -3.29 2.92 22.44
N GLU A 188 -4.61 2.81 22.63
CA GLU A 188 -5.21 2.70 23.97
C GLU A 188 -4.78 1.42 24.70
N LYS A 189 -4.81 0.27 24.01
CA LYS A 189 -4.34 -1.01 24.58
C LYS A 189 -2.86 -0.94 24.97
N LEU A 190 -2.03 -0.35 24.12
CA LEU A 190 -0.60 -0.21 24.37
C LEU A 190 -0.33 0.68 25.59
N GLU A 191 -0.94 1.85 25.70
CA GLU A 191 -0.72 2.73 26.85
C GLU A 191 -1.12 2.05 28.16
N LYS A 192 -2.25 1.33 28.18
CA LYS A 192 -2.66 0.52 29.33
C LYS A 192 -1.61 -0.54 29.67
N ALA A 193 -1.08 -1.24 28.68
CA ALA A 193 -0.05 -2.25 28.87
C ALA A 193 1.27 -1.65 29.38
N ILE A 194 1.72 -0.52 28.83
CA ILE A 194 2.96 0.16 29.24
C ILE A 194 2.90 0.55 30.72
N THR A 195 1.77 1.08 31.18
CA THR A 195 1.58 1.45 32.59
C THR A 195 1.53 0.21 33.50
N ALA A 196 0.84 -0.85 33.09
CA ALA A 196 0.67 -2.05 33.90
C ALA A 196 1.90 -2.99 33.91
N LEU A 197 2.80 -2.89 32.91
CA LEU A 197 3.98 -3.75 32.77
C LEU A 197 5.01 -3.63 33.91
N GLU A 198 4.96 -2.55 34.68
CA GLU A 198 5.80 -2.38 35.87
C GLU A 198 5.51 -3.48 36.89
N ASP A 199 4.22 -3.71 37.18
CA ASP A 199 3.76 -4.63 38.22
C ASP A 199 3.37 -6.01 37.67
N ASP A 200 2.90 -6.08 36.42
CA ASP A 200 2.38 -7.29 35.80
C ASP A 200 3.07 -7.57 34.46
N LYS A 201 3.89 -8.63 34.44
CA LYS A 201 4.59 -9.10 33.25
C LYS A 201 3.63 -9.55 32.12
N GLU A 202 2.42 -9.98 32.48
CA GLU A 202 1.44 -10.49 31.53
C GLU A 202 0.56 -9.38 30.95
N ALA A 203 0.63 -8.16 31.47
CA ALA A 203 -0.19 -7.02 31.04
C ALA A 203 -0.04 -6.67 29.55
N ALA A 204 1.09 -7.02 28.93
CA ALA A 204 1.34 -6.78 27.51
C ALA A 204 1.00 -7.96 26.60
N MET A 205 0.53 -9.10 27.11
CA MET A 205 0.37 -10.32 26.32
C MET A 205 -0.57 -10.12 25.12
N GLU A 206 -1.71 -9.46 25.33
CA GLU A 206 -2.67 -9.14 24.26
C GLU A 206 -2.04 -8.21 23.20
N VAL A 207 -1.34 -7.17 23.64
CA VAL A 207 -0.66 -6.23 22.74
C VAL A 207 0.45 -6.92 21.95
N LEU A 208 1.23 -7.79 22.59
CA LEU A 208 2.27 -8.57 21.92
C LEU A 208 1.68 -9.53 20.88
N GLU A 209 0.48 -10.07 21.12
CA GLU A 209 -0.24 -10.88 20.15
C GLU A 209 -0.66 -10.06 18.93
N ASP A 210 -1.25 -8.88 19.15
CA ASP A 210 -1.68 -7.97 18.08
C ASP A 210 -0.48 -7.46 17.26
N LEU A 211 0.62 -7.08 17.92
CA LEU A 211 1.90 -6.79 17.26
C LEU A 211 2.42 -8.00 16.48
N GLY A 212 2.23 -9.22 16.99
CA GLY A 212 2.54 -10.46 16.30
C GLY A 212 1.70 -10.69 15.03
N LYS A 213 0.44 -10.24 15.00
CA LYS A 213 -0.39 -10.26 13.77
C LYS A 213 0.17 -9.30 12.72
N ILE A 214 0.57 -8.09 13.14
CA ILE A 214 1.21 -7.11 12.25
C ILE A 214 2.51 -7.66 11.66
N GLN A 215 3.37 -8.21 12.52
CA GLN A 215 4.66 -8.78 12.11
C GLN A 215 4.49 -9.92 11.11
N ARG A 216 3.54 -10.84 11.35
CA ARG A 216 3.23 -11.96 10.42
C ARG A 216 2.70 -11.48 9.07
N ALA A 217 1.90 -10.40 9.06
CA ALA A 217 1.39 -9.83 7.81
C ALA A 217 2.50 -9.24 6.93
N CYS A 218 3.60 -8.78 7.54
CA CYS A 218 4.77 -8.26 6.82
C CYS A 218 5.69 -9.35 6.26
N THR A 219 5.73 -10.54 6.87
CA THR A 219 6.76 -11.56 6.58
C THR A 219 6.84 -11.97 5.10
N SER A 220 5.71 -12.04 4.40
CA SER A 220 5.67 -12.41 2.99
C SER A 220 6.27 -11.36 2.04
N TRP A 221 6.57 -10.16 2.53
CA TRP A 221 6.95 -9.00 1.73
C TRP A 221 8.28 -8.37 2.17
N ILE A 222 8.99 -8.98 3.12
CA ILE A 222 10.29 -8.49 3.58
C ILE A 222 11.28 -8.49 2.41
N ASP A 223 11.90 -7.35 2.18
CA ASP A 223 13.07 -7.26 1.31
C ASP A 223 14.27 -7.85 2.05
N SER A 224 14.75 -9.01 1.60
CA SER A 224 15.93 -9.65 2.16
C SER A 224 17.25 -8.95 1.77
N VAL A 225 17.19 -7.94 0.90
CA VAL A 225 18.33 -7.19 0.37
C VAL A 225 18.33 -5.73 0.87
N ALA A 226 17.33 -5.34 1.69
CA ALA A 226 17.25 -4.01 2.28
C ALA A 226 18.13 -3.85 3.52
#